data_AF-A0A427TRQ2-F1
#
_entry.id   AF-A0A427TRQ2-F1
#
_cell.length_a   1.000
_cell.length_b   1.000
_cell.length_c   1.000
_cell.angle_alpha   90.00
_cell.angle_beta   90.00
_cell.angle_gamma   90.00
#
_symmetry.space_group_name_H-M   'P 1'
#
loop_
_entity.id
_entity.type
_entity.pdbx_description
1 polymer ?
#
loop_
_entity_poly.entity_id
_entity_poly.type
_entity_poly.pdbx_seq_one_letter_code
_entity_poly.pdbx_strand_id
1 'polypeptide(L)'
;HINNLNLLLTNLKLLIGKNTKLVIENHYMGAVSKLQQFDTFYHEHPRTYSLTSFRYIASKLGLSIEKVEFPERYSGNIRIFMGSSKNIELPALNEKADFDNLLSLEPIIQAGTEQFMEELEILAKKYGPLPAKAFPGRAAITINRFGITDKLIDVTYEKPLSPKIGNYIPGTTISIRNENEFFANRIDSPVLINMAWHIHDEITHYMRSKGYKGKIIKAWIKQ
;
A
#
# COMPACT_ATOMS: atom_id res chain seq x y z
N HIS A 1 -10.69 0.18 7.44
CA HIS A 1 -10.97 1.42 8.18
C HIS A 1 -12.01 1.25 9.29
N ILE A 2 -13.24 0.80 9.02
CA ILE A 2 -14.30 0.77 10.05
C ILE A 2 -14.18 -0.48 10.94
N ASN A 3 -13.90 -0.31 12.23
CA ASN A 3 -13.70 -1.44 13.14
C ASN A 3 -15.01 -2.21 13.40
N ASN A 4 -16.11 -1.52 13.72
CA ASN A 4 -17.39 -2.18 13.97
C ASN A 4 -18.19 -2.43 12.67
N LEU A 5 -17.79 -3.47 11.92
CA LEU A 5 -18.46 -3.85 10.67
C LEU A 5 -19.93 -4.20 10.88
N ASN A 6 -20.27 -4.90 11.97
CA ASN A 6 -21.66 -5.30 12.22
C ASN A 6 -22.57 -4.09 12.42
N LEU A 7 -22.14 -3.10 13.21
CA LEU A 7 -22.91 -1.86 13.39
C LEU A 7 -23.06 -1.11 12.06
N LEU A 8 -22.00 -1.04 11.25
CA LEU A 8 -22.06 -0.44 9.92
C LEU A 8 -23.11 -1.13 9.05
N LEU A 9 -23.10 -2.47 8.97
CA LEU A 9 -24.05 -3.23 8.15
C LEU A 9 -25.49 -3.07 8.66
N THR A 10 -25.71 -3.08 9.98
CA THR A 10 -27.02 -2.82 10.58
C THR A 10 -27.54 -1.44 10.20
N ASN A 11 -26.71 -0.40 10.32
CA ASN A 11 -27.10 0.97 9.97
C ASN A 11 -27.33 1.13 8.47
N LEU A 12 -26.48 0.53 7.62
CA LEU A 12 -26.68 0.53 6.17
C LEU A 12 -28.01 -0.13 5.78
N LYS A 13 -28.39 -1.23 6.45
CA LYS A 13 -29.65 -1.91 6.20
C LYS A 13 -30.87 -1.03 6.44
N LEU A 14 -30.81 -0.10 7.40
CA LEU A 14 -31.88 0.87 7.65
C LEU A 14 -32.02 1.91 6.53
N LEU A 15 -30.93 2.21 5.82
CA LEU A 15 -30.89 3.20 4.74
C LEU A 15 -31.22 2.60 3.36
N ILE A 16 -31.18 1.28 3.23
CA ILE A 16 -31.42 0.59 1.96
C ILE A 16 -32.93 0.58 1.65
N GLY A 17 -33.30 1.20 0.54
CA GLY A 17 -34.64 1.12 -0.05
C GLY A 17 -34.67 0.24 -1.31
N LYS A 18 -35.86 0.11 -1.90
CA LYS A 18 -36.13 -0.76 -3.06
C LYS A 18 -35.22 -0.52 -4.28
N ASN A 19 -34.77 0.71 -4.48
CA ASN A 19 -33.97 1.12 -5.64
C ASN A 19 -32.52 1.46 -5.28
N THR A 20 -32.10 1.22 -4.04
CA THR A 20 -30.74 1.54 -3.59
C THR A 20 -29.73 0.63 -4.31
N LYS A 21 -28.65 1.25 -4.81
CA LYS A 21 -27.46 0.55 -5.28
C LYS A 21 -26.31 0.89 -4.35
N LEU A 22 -25.71 -0.14 -3.75
CA LEU A 22 -24.57 -0.01 -2.86
C LEU A 22 -23.32 -0.44 -3.60
N VAL A 23 -22.32 0.45 -3.66
CA VAL A 23 -21.02 0.16 -4.28
C VAL A 23 -19.94 0.25 -3.21
N ILE A 24 -19.15 -0.80 -3.08
CA ILE A 24 -18.03 -0.86 -2.12
C ILE A 24 -16.77 -1.26 -2.87
N GLU A 25 -15.68 -0.50 -2.70
CA GLU A 25 -14.36 -0.82 -3.24
C GLU A 25 -13.32 -0.87 -2.12
N ASN A 26 -12.71 -2.04 -1.93
CA ASN A 26 -11.67 -2.28 -0.93
C ASN A 26 -10.51 -3.09 -1.52
N HIS A 27 -9.38 -3.18 -0.81
CA HIS A 27 -8.26 -4.06 -1.17
C HIS A 27 -8.72 -5.51 -1.33
N TYR A 28 -8.29 -6.15 -2.41
CA TYR A 28 -8.65 -7.52 -2.75
C TYR A 28 -7.63 -8.52 -2.22
N MET A 29 -8.11 -9.52 -1.47
CA MET A 29 -7.29 -10.60 -0.90
C MET A 29 -6.44 -11.32 -1.95
N GLY A 30 -7.00 -11.63 -3.13
CA GLY A 30 -6.24 -12.30 -4.18
C GLY A 30 -5.12 -11.42 -4.76
N ALA A 31 -5.32 -10.09 -4.82
CA ALA A 31 -4.26 -9.17 -5.22
C ALA A 31 -3.17 -9.04 -4.15
N VAL A 32 -3.56 -8.92 -2.88
CA VAL A 32 -2.63 -8.89 -1.74
C VAL A 32 -1.79 -10.18 -1.69
N SER A 33 -2.42 -11.32 -1.93
CA SER A 33 -1.75 -12.63 -2.00
C SER A 33 -0.78 -12.72 -3.17
N LYS A 34 -1.26 -12.45 -4.38
CA LYS A 34 -0.46 -12.52 -5.61
C LYS A 34 0.75 -11.58 -5.60
N LEU A 35 0.56 -10.37 -5.08
CA LEU A 35 1.57 -9.29 -5.09
C LEU A 35 2.28 -9.14 -3.73
N GLN A 36 2.07 -10.10 -2.82
CA GLN A 36 2.78 -10.20 -1.54
C GLN A 36 2.74 -8.91 -0.69
N GLN A 37 1.59 -8.22 -0.67
CA GLN A 37 1.45 -6.85 -0.15
C GLN A 37 1.29 -6.81 1.37
N PHE A 38 2.27 -7.32 2.10
CA PHE A 38 2.23 -7.38 3.57
C PHE A 38 2.12 -6.00 4.24
N ASP A 39 2.61 -4.97 3.57
CA ASP A 39 2.55 -3.58 4.01
C ASP A 39 1.13 -2.98 3.99
N THR A 40 0.14 -3.74 3.50
CA THR A 40 -1.29 -3.40 3.64
C THR A 40 -1.87 -3.73 5.01
N PHE A 41 -1.18 -4.53 5.83
CA PHE A 41 -1.64 -4.92 7.16
C PHE A 41 -1.15 -3.92 8.21
N TYR A 42 -2.00 -2.96 8.54
CA TYR A 42 -1.74 -1.96 9.59
C TYR A 42 -3.04 -1.52 10.26
N HIS A 43 -2.94 -0.71 11.32
CA HIS A 43 -4.05 -0.37 12.21
C HIS A 43 -5.28 0.24 11.50
N GLU A 44 -5.11 1.02 10.44
CA GLU A 44 -6.26 1.56 9.68
C GLU A 44 -6.93 0.50 8.79
N HIS A 45 -6.25 -0.60 8.50
CA HIS A 45 -6.67 -1.71 7.65
C HIS A 45 -6.88 -3.01 8.46
N PRO A 46 -7.94 -3.09 9.29
CA PRO A 46 -8.20 -4.27 10.11
C PRO A 46 -8.68 -5.49 9.31
N ARG A 47 -8.92 -5.35 8.00
CA ARG A 47 -9.49 -6.40 7.13
C ARG A 47 -8.98 -6.29 5.71
N THR A 48 -8.77 -7.45 5.09
CA THR A 48 -8.57 -7.64 3.65
C THR A 48 -9.75 -8.45 3.12
N TYR A 49 -10.34 -8.04 1.99
CA TYR A 49 -11.63 -8.56 1.55
C TYR A 49 -11.49 -9.53 0.37
N SER A 50 -12.22 -10.64 0.43
CA SER A 50 -12.40 -11.58 -0.67
C SER A 50 -13.81 -11.47 -1.28
N LEU A 51 -14.08 -12.08 -2.42
CA LEU A 51 -15.43 -12.15 -2.97
C LEU A 51 -16.34 -12.95 -2.02
N THR A 52 -15.85 -14.01 -1.38
CA THR A 52 -16.62 -14.73 -0.34
C THR A 52 -17.03 -13.82 0.82
N SER A 53 -16.13 -12.93 1.27
CA SER A 53 -16.47 -11.96 2.32
C SER A 53 -17.61 -11.03 1.89
N PHE A 54 -17.64 -10.61 0.61
CA PHE A 54 -18.71 -9.78 0.07
C PHE A 54 -20.02 -10.54 -0.16
N ARG A 55 -19.97 -11.85 -0.46
CA ARG A 55 -21.18 -12.70 -0.46
C ARG A 55 -21.85 -12.70 0.91
N TYR A 56 -21.05 -12.80 1.98
CA TYR A 56 -21.56 -12.72 3.34
C TYR A 56 -22.16 -11.34 3.64
N ILE A 57 -21.46 -10.26 3.26
CA ILE A 57 -21.95 -8.88 3.45
C ILE A 57 -23.27 -8.66 2.70
N ALA A 58 -23.36 -9.06 1.43
CA ALA A 58 -24.57 -8.95 0.63
C ALA A 58 -25.74 -9.71 1.28
N SER A 59 -25.49 -10.94 1.72
CA SER A 59 -26.48 -11.76 2.45
C SER A 59 -26.97 -11.08 3.73
N LYS A 60 -26.07 -10.50 4.53
CA LYS A 60 -26.45 -9.77 5.77
C LYS A 60 -27.32 -8.54 5.49
N LEU A 61 -27.04 -7.84 4.40
CA LEU A 61 -27.82 -6.68 3.95
C LEU A 61 -29.12 -7.07 3.24
N GLY A 62 -29.31 -8.33 2.87
CA GLY A 62 -30.45 -8.78 2.07
C GLY A 62 -30.38 -8.30 0.62
N LEU A 63 -29.18 -8.10 0.09
CA LEU A 63 -28.92 -7.65 -1.27
C LEU A 63 -28.34 -8.77 -2.13
N SER A 64 -28.52 -8.63 -3.43
CA SER A 64 -27.82 -9.44 -4.44
C SER A 64 -26.55 -8.74 -4.90
N ILE A 65 -25.54 -9.51 -5.28
CA ILE A 65 -24.37 -9.01 -6.02
C ILE A 65 -24.74 -8.92 -7.50
N GLU A 66 -24.67 -7.72 -8.05
CA GLU A 66 -25.09 -7.41 -9.42
C GLU A 66 -23.90 -7.19 -10.36
N LYS A 67 -22.73 -6.84 -9.82
CA LYS A 67 -21.49 -6.69 -10.57
C LYS A 67 -20.28 -6.81 -9.66
N VAL A 68 -19.22 -7.41 -10.18
CA VAL A 68 -17.90 -7.50 -9.54
C VAL A 68 -16.87 -6.96 -10.51
N GLU A 69 -15.99 -6.08 -10.03
CA GLU A 69 -14.83 -5.60 -10.78
C GLU A 69 -13.57 -5.79 -9.93
N PHE A 70 -12.43 -5.93 -10.60
CA PHE A 70 -11.10 -5.99 -9.95
C PHE A 70 -10.21 -4.84 -10.44
N PRO A 71 -10.44 -3.59 -9.99
CA PRO A 71 -9.60 -2.47 -10.41
C PRO A 71 -8.14 -2.65 -9.99
N GLU A 72 -7.20 -2.28 -10.86
CA GLU A 72 -5.75 -2.34 -10.56
C GLU A 72 -5.28 -1.23 -9.59
N ARG A 73 -6.12 -0.20 -9.39
CA ARG A 73 -5.82 0.94 -8.52
C ARG A 73 -5.40 0.46 -7.12
N TYR A 74 -4.40 1.13 -6.52
CA TYR A 74 -3.80 0.76 -5.23
C TYR A 74 -3.23 -0.66 -5.18
N SER A 75 -2.79 -1.16 -6.33
CA SER A 75 -2.21 -2.49 -6.48
C SER A 75 -3.23 -3.63 -6.31
N GLY A 76 -4.51 -3.37 -6.58
CA GLY A 76 -5.53 -4.40 -6.73
C GLY A 76 -6.64 -4.32 -5.68
N ASN A 77 -7.81 -3.93 -6.17
CA ASN A 77 -9.04 -3.81 -5.40
C ASN A 77 -10.10 -4.79 -5.89
N ILE A 78 -11.12 -4.97 -5.06
CA ILE A 78 -12.38 -5.61 -5.41
C ILE A 78 -13.48 -4.57 -5.25
N ARG A 79 -14.25 -4.34 -6.32
CA ARG A 79 -15.40 -3.43 -6.31
C ARG A 79 -16.66 -4.25 -6.54
N ILE A 80 -17.59 -4.15 -5.59
CA ILE A 80 -18.84 -4.90 -5.61
C ILE A 80 -20.00 -3.92 -5.71
N PHE A 81 -20.89 -4.19 -6.66
CA PHE A 81 -22.17 -3.51 -6.80
C PHE A 81 -23.26 -4.44 -6.28
N MET A 82 -24.05 -3.94 -5.32
CA MET A 82 -25.12 -4.68 -4.68
C MET A 82 -26.44 -3.93 -4.78
N GLY A 83 -27.54 -4.67 -4.91
CA GLY A 83 -28.87 -4.09 -4.98
C GLY A 83 -29.96 -5.16 -4.97
N SER A 84 -31.19 -4.76 -5.32
CA SER A 84 -32.36 -5.64 -5.30
C SER A 84 -32.57 -6.45 -6.58
N SER A 85 -31.68 -6.36 -7.58
CA SER A 85 -31.78 -7.16 -8.80
C SER A 85 -31.32 -8.62 -8.57
N LYS A 86 -31.35 -9.45 -9.61
CA LYS A 86 -30.91 -10.86 -9.51
C LYS A 86 -29.39 -10.93 -9.29
N ASN A 87 -28.94 -11.91 -8.51
CA ASN A 87 -27.52 -12.24 -8.41
C ASN A 87 -26.95 -12.62 -9.78
N ILE A 88 -25.75 -12.11 -10.08
CA ILE A 88 -24.98 -12.59 -11.22
C ILE A 88 -24.35 -13.95 -10.94
N GLU A 89 -23.91 -14.61 -12.00
CA GLU A 89 -22.92 -15.67 -11.88
C GLU A 89 -21.59 -15.05 -11.44
N LEU A 90 -21.05 -15.55 -10.32
CA LEU A 90 -19.82 -15.03 -9.75
C LEU A 90 -18.61 -15.70 -10.39
N PRO A 91 -17.49 -14.97 -10.57
CA PRO A 91 -16.27 -15.56 -11.09
C PRO A 91 -15.78 -16.69 -10.17
N ALA A 92 -15.27 -17.76 -10.77
CA ALA A 92 -14.63 -18.86 -10.05
C ALA A 92 -13.22 -18.42 -9.62
N LEU A 93 -13.06 -18.07 -8.34
CA LEU A 93 -11.79 -17.64 -7.74
C LEU A 93 -11.30 -18.72 -6.78
N ASN A 94 -9.99 -19.00 -6.81
CA ASN A 94 -9.37 -19.94 -5.87
C ASN A 94 -8.97 -19.24 -4.57
N GLU A 95 -9.96 -18.73 -3.83
CA GLU A 95 -9.72 -17.97 -2.60
C GLU A 95 -9.02 -18.79 -1.51
N LYS A 96 -9.15 -20.12 -1.54
CA LYS A 96 -8.43 -21.01 -0.63
C LYS A 96 -6.93 -20.95 -0.89
N ALA A 97 -6.50 -21.09 -2.14
CA ALA A 97 -5.09 -20.97 -2.48
C ALA A 97 -4.56 -19.57 -2.19
N ASP A 98 -5.34 -18.51 -2.48
CA ASP A 98 -4.96 -17.14 -2.14
C ASP A 98 -4.72 -16.98 -0.63
N PHE A 99 -5.59 -17.57 0.20
CA PHE A 99 -5.45 -17.55 1.65
C PHE A 99 -4.23 -18.38 2.14
N ASP A 100 -4.05 -19.59 1.63
CA ASP A 100 -2.91 -20.45 1.97
C ASP A 100 -1.56 -19.79 1.61
N ASN A 101 -1.52 -19.08 0.47
CA ASN A 101 -0.37 -18.27 0.06
C ASN A 101 -0.11 -17.10 1.03
N LEU A 102 -1.15 -16.42 1.51
CA LEU A 102 -1.01 -15.35 2.51
C LEU A 102 -0.38 -15.85 3.81
N LEU A 103 -0.77 -17.03 4.28
CA LEU A 103 -0.19 -17.67 5.46
C LEU A 103 1.29 -18.05 5.25
N SER A 104 1.72 -18.17 4.00
CA SER A 104 3.08 -18.56 3.61
C SER A 104 3.96 -17.36 3.21
N LEU A 105 3.51 -16.12 3.41
CA LEU A 105 4.27 -14.93 3.01
C LEU A 105 5.49 -14.63 3.90
N GLU A 106 5.45 -15.02 5.17
CA GLU A 106 6.46 -14.59 6.15
C GLU A 106 7.91 -14.91 5.72
N PRO A 107 8.25 -16.13 5.26
CA PRO A 107 9.61 -16.42 4.79
C PRO A 107 10.03 -15.58 3.58
N ILE A 108 9.08 -15.22 2.70
CA ILE A 108 9.35 -14.41 1.51
C ILE A 108 9.63 -12.96 1.91
N ILE A 109 8.84 -12.43 2.85
CA ILE A 109 9.04 -11.09 3.40
C ILE A 109 10.38 -11.02 4.13
N GLN A 110 10.72 -12.04 4.93
CA GLN A 110 12.01 -12.15 5.61
C GLN A 110 13.17 -12.07 4.62
N ALA A 111 13.19 -12.93 3.59
CA ALA A 111 14.26 -12.94 2.59
C ALA A 111 14.37 -11.62 1.81
N GLY A 112 13.23 -11.02 1.42
CA GLY A 112 13.22 -9.73 0.74
C GLY A 112 13.70 -8.58 1.63
N THR A 113 13.42 -8.65 2.94
CA THR A 113 13.91 -7.70 3.94
C THR A 113 15.42 -7.76 4.06
N GLU A 114 15.97 -8.96 4.23
CA GLU A 114 17.41 -9.19 4.36
C GLU A 114 18.16 -8.68 3.12
N GLN A 115 17.67 -9.01 1.93
CA GLN A 115 18.25 -8.54 0.67
C GLN A 115 18.24 -7.01 0.56
N PHE A 116 17.11 -6.37 0.89
CA PHE A 116 17.00 -4.92 0.80
C PHE A 116 17.89 -4.22 1.83
N MET A 117 17.94 -4.73 3.05
CA MET A 117 18.78 -4.17 4.11
C MET A 117 20.26 -4.31 3.79
N GLU A 118 20.69 -5.45 3.24
CA GLU A 118 22.07 -5.64 2.78
C GLU A 118 22.43 -4.63 1.68
N GLU A 119 21.59 -4.45 0.66
CA GLU A 119 21.82 -3.45 -0.40
C GLU A 119 21.87 -2.03 0.21
N LEU A 120 20.94 -1.70 1.11
CA LEU A 120 20.87 -0.40 1.76
C LEU A 120 22.12 -0.10 2.60
N GLU A 121 22.58 -1.07 3.40
CA GLU A 121 23.78 -0.96 4.22
C GLU A 121 25.05 -0.78 3.38
N ILE A 122 25.20 -1.54 2.29
CA ILE A 122 26.33 -1.40 1.36
C ILE A 122 26.37 0.00 0.77
N LEU A 123 25.21 0.50 0.33
CA LEU A 123 25.11 1.82 -0.29
C LEU A 123 25.32 2.94 0.73
N ALA A 124 24.77 2.81 1.94
CA ALA A 124 24.98 3.77 3.02
C ALA A 124 26.44 3.80 3.48
N LYS A 125 27.12 2.65 3.53
CA LYS A 125 28.56 2.59 3.80
C LYS A 125 29.40 3.29 2.72
N LYS A 126 28.97 3.20 1.46
CA LYS A 126 29.69 3.78 0.32
C LYS A 126 29.46 5.29 0.17
N TYR A 127 28.23 5.76 0.38
CA TYR A 127 27.82 7.13 0.05
C TYR A 127 27.38 7.95 1.26
N GLY A 128 27.38 7.37 2.46
CA GLY A 128 26.72 7.93 3.64
C GLY A 128 25.20 7.68 3.63
N PRO A 129 24.47 8.15 4.66
CA PRO A 129 23.01 8.04 4.71
C PRO A 129 22.33 8.58 3.43
N LEU A 130 21.41 7.79 2.89
CA LEU A 130 20.82 8.04 1.58
C LEU A 130 19.57 8.91 1.70
N PRO A 131 19.34 9.83 0.75
CA PRO A 131 18.07 10.53 0.68
C PRO A 131 16.97 9.58 0.22
N ALA A 132 15.76 9.80 0.70
CA ALA A 132 14.57 9.08 0.26
C ALA A 132 13.54 10.03 -0.38
N LYS A 133 12.63 9.47 -1.19
CA LYS A 133 11.54 10.18 -1.86
C LYS A 133 10.20 9.57 -1.52
N ALA A 134 9.24 10.47 -1.26
CA ALA A 134 7.87 10.19 -0.86
C ALA A 134 7.78 9.46 0.49
N PHE A 135 6.66 9.58 1.20
CA PHE A 135 6.42 8.82 2.42
C PHE A 135 4.96 8.37 2.51
N PRO A 136 4.52 7.33 1.78
CA PRO A 136 3.17 6.79 1.97
C PRO A 136 3.03 6.17 3.36
N GLY A 137 1.83 6.16 3.94
CA GLY A 137 1.62 5.60 5.29
C GLY A 137 2.09 4.14 5.42
N ARG A 138 1.96 3.36 4.35
CA ARG A 138 2.43 1.97 4.24
C ARG A 138 3.95 1.83 4.38
N ALA A 139 4.73 2.85 4.00
CA ALA A 139 6.18 2.84 4.19
C ALA A 139 6.59 2.84 5.66
N ALA A 140 5.74 3.32 6.58
CA ALA A 140 6.01 3.24 8.01
C ALA A 140 6.15 1.80 8.47
N ILE A 141 5.38 0.86 7.89
CA ILE A 141 5.42 -0.56 8.26
C ILE A 141 6.77 -1.16 7.88
N THR A 142 7.21 -0.94 6.64
CA THR A 142 8.51 -1.38 6.13
C THR A 142 9.65 -0.80 6.94
N ILE A 143 9.66 0.52 7.17
CA ILE A 143 10.72 1.21 7.90
C ILE A 143 10.86 0.69 9.33
N ASN A 144 9.74 0.57 10.05
CA ASN A 144 9.77 0.10 11.44
C ASN A 144 10.12 -1.39 11.50
N ARG A 145 9.51 -2.23 10.65
CA ARG A 145 9.78 -3.67 10.64
C ARG A 145 11.23 -3.99 10.30
N PHE A 146 11.83 -3.23 9.37
CA PHE A 146 13.19 -3.49 8.90
C PHE A 146 14.24 -2.81 9.78
N GLY A 147 13.84 -2.00 10.76
CA GLY A 147 14.76 -1.28 11.64
C GLY A 147 15.59 -0.21 10.91
N ILE A 148 15.01 0.44 9.89
CA ILE A 148 15.71 1.49 9.14
C ILE A 148 15.87 2.72 10.03
N THR A 149 17.12 3.18 10.18
CA THR A 149 17.49 4.35 11.00
C THR A 149 18.03 5.50 10.14
N ASP A 150 18.23 6.66 10.78
CA ASP A 150 18.86 7.84 10.17
C ASP A 150 20.33 7.62 9.73
N LYS A 151 20.96 6.55 10.20
CA LYS A 151 22.28 6.10 9.73
C LYS A 151 22.24 5.49 8.32
N LEU A 152 21.07 5.02 7.89
CA LEU A 152 20.87 4.44 6.55
C LEU A 152 20.14 5.42 5.64
N ILE A 153 19.12 6.11 6.15
CA ILE A 153 18.31 7.08 5.42
C ILE A 153 18.14 8.34 6.26
N ASP A 154 18.79 9.44 5.90
CA ASP A 154 18.82 10.65 6.73
C ASP A 154 17.57 11.54 6.60
N VAL A 155 17.00 11.60 5.40
CA VAL A 155 15.87 12.47 5.10
C VAL A 155 14.98 11.87 4.03
N THR A 156 13.67 12.06 4.19
CA THR A 156 12.68 11.73 3.18
C THR A 156 12.05 13.00 2.61
N TYR A 157 12.08 13.14 1.29
CA TYR A 157 11.59 14.31 0.58
C TYR A 157 10.15 14.12 0.07
N GLU A 158 9.27 15.00 0.50
CA GLU A 158 7.87 15.06 0.11
C GLU A 158 7.59 16.22 -0.84
N LYS A 159 6.51 16.08 -1.62
CA LYS A 159 6.08 17.15 -2.53
C LYS A 159 5.73 18.43 -1.76
N PRO A 160 5.87 19.62 -2.35
CA PRO A 160 5.48 20.86 -1.70
C PRO A 160 4.05 20.80 -1.15
N LEU A 161 3.83 21.47 -0.02
CA LEU A 161 2.54 21.52 0.69
C LEU A 161 2.06 20.19 1.29
N SER A 162 2.88 19.13 1.27
CA SER A 162 2.58 17.93 2.05
C SER A 162 2.53 18.26 3.54
N PRO A 163 1.46 17.89 4.27
CA PRO A 163 1.34 18.16 5.71
C PRO A 163 2.37 17.39 6.55
N LYS A 164 3.10 16.45 5.92
CA LYS A 164 4.14 15.66 6.56
C LYS A 164 5.46 16.42 6.68
N ILE A 165 5.66 17.46 5.87
CA ILE A 165 6.89 18.28 5.90
C ILE A 165 7.05 18.91 7.28
N GLY A 166 8.28 18.90 7.81
CA GLY A 166 8.60 19.39 9.15
C GLY A 166 8.38 18.37 10.27
N ASN A 167 7.85 17.19 9.95
CA ASN A 167 7.71 16.08 10.89
C ASN A 167 8.77 15.00 10.64
N TYR A 168 8.68 13.90 11.39
CA TYR A 168 9.53 12.73 11.28
C TYR A 168 8.71 11.51 10.86
N ILE A 169 9.37 10.53 10.25
CA ILE A 169 8.73 9.24 10.00
C ILE A 169 8.41 8.58 11.35
N PRO A 170 7.15 8.16 11.59
CA PRO A 170 6.74 7.56 12.86
C PRO A 170 7.64 6.41 13.30
N GLY A 171 8.09 6.46 14.56
CA GLY A 171 9.01 5.47 15.14
C GLY A 171 10.48 5.71 14.84
N THR A 172 10.84 6.80 14.16
CA THR A 172 12.23 7.09 13.76
C THR A 172 12.59 8.57 13.94
N THR A 173 13.88 8.89 13.77
CA THR A 173 14.44 10.25 13.69
C THR A 173 14.60 10.75 12.24
N ILE A 174 14.11 10.00 11.24
CA ILE A 174 14.22 10.35 9.82
C ILE A 174 13.30 11.53 9.53
N SER A 175 13.90 12.69 9.22
CA SER A 175 13.14 13.92 8.96
C SER A 175 12.41 13.88 7.62
N ILE A 176 11.23 14.50 7.55
CA ILE A 176 10.46 14.68 6.31
C ILE A 176 10.58 16.13 5.87
N ARG A 177 11.16 16.36 4.69
CA ARG A 177 11.48 17.70 4.19
C ARG A 177 10.87 17.98 2.83
N ASN A 178 10.91 19.24 2.41
CA ASN A 178 10.41 19.67 1.13
C ASN A 178 11.40 19.26 0.01
N GLU A 179 10.91 18.61 -1.04
CA GLU A 179 11.75 18.18 -2.16
C GLU A 179 12.49 19.31 -2.90
N ASN A 180 12.06 20.56 -2.76
CA ASN A 180 12.82 21.71 -3.29
C ASN A 180 14.24 21.75 -2.70
N GLU A 181 14.43 21.36 -1.44
CA GLU A 181 15.76 21.25 -0.82
C GLU A 181 16.60 20.14 -1.48
N PHE A 182 15.98 19.02 -1.87
CA PHE A 182 16.65 17.95 -2.60
C PHE A 182 17.14 18.45 -3.95
N PHE A 183 16.28 19.12 -4.72
CA PHE A 183 16.65 19.61 -6.05
C PHE A 183 17.71 20.72 -6.00
N ALA A 184 17.71 21.54 -4.96
CA ALA A 184 18.71 22.60 -4.79
C ALA A 184 20.09 22.05 -4.36
N ASN A 185 20.11 21.06 -3.46
CA ASN A 185 21.34 20.73 -2.72
C ASN A 185 21.82 19.27 -2.88
N ARG A 186 20.97 18.36 -3.35
CA ARG A 186 21.26 16.90 -3.40
C ARG A 186 20.85 16.22 -4.70
N ILE A 187 20.61 16.98 -5.77
CA ILE A 187 20.20 16.42 -7.08
C ILE A 187 21.27 15.50 -7.69
N ASP A 188 22.53 15.68 -7.34
CA ASP A 188 23.64 14.83 -7.78
C ASP A 188 23.88 13.61 -6.87
N SER A 189 22.99 13.35 -5.90
CA SER A 189 23.07 12.14 -5.08
C SER A 189 23.14 10.90 -5.98
N PRO A 190 24.08 9.97 -5.77
CA PRO A 190 24.23 8.79 -6.62
C PRO A 190 23.05 7.83 -6.49
N VAL A 191 22.37 7.86 -5.34
CA VAL A 191 21.24 6.98 -5.01
C VAL A 191 20.13 7.78 -4.33
N LEU A 192 18.89 7.40 -4.63
CA LEU A 192 17.66 7.88 -4.00
C LEU A 192 16.78 6.68 -3.67
N ILE A 193 16.35 6.56 -2.42
CA ILE A 193 15.43 5.51 -1.99
C ILE A 193 14.00 5.96 -2.25
N ASN A 194 13.29 5.26 -3.14
CA ASN A 194 11.87 5.50 -3.38
C ASN A 194 11.02 4.68 -2.39
N MET A 195 10.43 5.36 -1.41
CA MET A 195 9.53 4.76 -0.41
C MET A 195 8.10 4.55 -0.95
N ALA A 196 7.76 5.10 -2.11
CA ALA A 196 6.50 4.85 -2.80
C ALA A 196 6.71 3.80 -3.92
N TRP A 197 7.15 2.60 -3.53
CA TRP A 197 7.48 1.51 -4.46
C TRP A 197 6.30 1.07 -5.34
N HIS A 198 5.07 1.24 -4.87
CA HIS A 198 3.84 0.88 -5.59
C HIS A 198 3.52 1.82 -6.76
N ILE A 199 4.07 3.04 -6.77
CA ILE A 199 3.99 4.00 -7.89
C ILE A 199 5.39 4.33 -8.41
N HIS A 200 6.27 3.32 -8.46
CA HIS A 200 7.67 3.54 -8.75
C HIS A 200 7.91 4.22 -10.10
N ASP A 201 7.15 3.85 -11.13
CA ASP A 201 7.34 4.41 -12.47
C ASP A 201 6.94 5.88 -12.52
N GLU A 202 5.88 6.28 -11.78
CA GLU A 202 5.48 7.68 -11.63
C GLU A 202 6.56 8.49 -10.90
N ILE A 203 7.09 7.96 -9.78
CA ILE A 203 8.17 8.63 -9.03
C ILE A 203 9.42 8.73 -9.90
N THR A 204 9.80 7.66 -10.60
CA THR A 204 10.96 7.66 -11.48
C THR A 204 10.78 8.68 -12.60
N HIS A 205 9.65 8.67 -13.29
CA HIS A 205 9.35 9.65 -14.34
C HIS A 205 9.40 11.09 -13.79
N TYR A 206 8.79 11.33 -12.63
CA TYR A 206 8.82 12.62 -11.96
C TYR A 206 10.26 13.08 -11.68
N MET A 207 11.06 12.25 -11.01
CA MET A 207 12.44 12.58 -10.68
C MET A 207 13.30 12.82 -11.93
N ARG A 208 13.12 12.02 -13.00
CA ARG A 208 13.80 12.21 -14.28
C ARG A 208 13.41 13.52 -14.96
N SER A 209 12.12 13.88 -14.97
CA SER A 209 11.65 15.16 -15.52
C SER A 209 12.18 16.38 -14.77
N LYS A 210 12.57 16.20 -13.49
CA LYS A 210 13.25 17.21 -12.66
C LYS A 210 14.77 17.19 -12.80
N GLY A 211 15.34 16.33 -13.66
CA GLY A 211 16.77 16.30 -13.95
C GLY A 211 17.62 15.39 -13.04
N TYR A 212 17.02 14.63 -12.12
CA TYR A 212 17.76 13.67 -11.30
C TYR A 212 18.31 12.53 -12.16
N LYS A 213 19.63 12.26 -12.08
CA LYS A 213 20.30 11.23 -12.91
C LYS A 213 20.76 10.00 -12.13
N GLY A 214 20.77 10.06 -10.79
CA GLY A 214 21.22 8.94 -9.94
C GLY A 214 20.32 7.70 -9.99
N LYS A 215 20.77 6.62 -9.36
CA LYS A 215 20.00 5.37 -9.21
C LYS A 215 18.78 5.64 -8.32
N ILE A 216 17.63 5.08 -8.69
CA ILE A 216 16.42 5.09 -7.85
C ILE A 216 16.17 3.65 -7.42
N ILE A 217 16.19 3.39 -6.11
CA ILE A 217 16.00 2.06 -5.54
C ILE A 217 14.65 2.01 -4.85
N LYS A 218 13.87 0.96 -5.07
CA LYS A 218 12.59 0.77 -4.36
C LYS A 218 12.89 0.36 -2.93
N ALA A 219 12.21 0.97 -1.95
CA ALA A 219 12.35 0.60 -0.54
C ALA A 219 11.82 -0.80 -0.18
N TRP A 220 11.27 -1.51 -1.17
CA TRP A 220 10.90 -2.92 -1.08
C TRP A 220 10.73 -3.50 -2.48
N ILE A 221 11.14 -4.76 -2.68
CA ILE A 221 10.74 -5.67 -3.77
C ILE A 221 11.02 -7.12 -3.31
N LYS A 222 10.26 -8.16 -3.70
CA LYS A 222 9.65 -8.40 -5.03
C LYS A 222 8.11 -8.40 -5.09
N GLN A 223 7.63 -7.79 -6.19
CA GLN A 223 6.23 -7.76 -6.65
C GLN A 223 5.70 -9.14 -6.98
#